data_AF-A0A9Q0R981-F1
#
_entry.id   AF-A0A9Q0R981-F1
#
_cell.length_a   1.000
_cell.length_b   1.000
_cell.length_c   1.000
_cell.angle_alpha   90.00
_cell.angle_beta   90.00
_cell.angle_gamma   90.00
#
_symmetry.space_group_name_H-M   'P 1'
#
loop_
_entity.id
_entity.type
_entity.pdbx_description
1 polymer ?
#
loop_
_entity_poly.entity_id
_entity_poly.type
_entity_poly.pdbx_seq_one_letter_code
_entity_poly.pdbx_strand_id
1 'polypeptide(L)'
;MKSCSIYRKIGIIGTEEFTTKSKEGIIQFIAKPNSQNIIYYEAKISENSPKDGIIGIGFAPKGYSDRDMVGWKSQSVGYHSDDGGLFNSSGNPTLNLETYKKGDSVGCLFDLNKNLIQFTKNGNLIKESIVYRDNHLLIPTVSGSDKAVFYVNFDGPFSYDFQVSENSNQSINSDMSKDENVRKLLDSKIFSLKSDQISQLSVTLLQELEAEFSRSLQLIQNEISRKNSDLCVVCFDKSKTVVFLPCRHCCCCDSCSMLVTNCPLCRAKINDRMKIFV
;
A
#
# COMPACT_ATOMS: atom_id res chain seq x y z
N MET A 1 4.70 14.80 28.92
CA MET A 1 3.75 14.54 27.81
C MET A 1 3.89 15.65 26.78
N LYS A 2 4.56 15.39 25.65
CA LYS A 2 4.58 16.36 24.54
C LYS A 2 3.35 16.11 23.69
N SER A 3 2.28 16.86 23.94
CA SER A 3 1.10 16.90 23.08
C SER A 3 1.50 17.52 21.74
N CYS A 4 1.89 16.68 20.79
CA CYS A 4 2.45 17.12 19.52
C CYS A 4 1.34 17.23 18.47
N SER A 5 1.11 18.45 18.01
CA SER A 5 0.18 18.76 16.93
C SER A 5 0.78 18.33 15.59
N ILE A 6 0.15 17.36 14.92
CA ILE A 6 0.28 17.09 13.47
C ILE A 6 1.72 16.82 13.03
N TYR A 7 2.07 15.56 12.76
CA TYR A 7 3.38 15.27 12.20
C TYR A 7 3.34 14.28 11.06
N ARG A 8 3.58 14.80 9.85
CA ARG A 8 4.47 14.12 8.92
C ARG A 8 5.88 14.15 9.54
N LYS A 9 6.17 13.26 10.52
CA LYS A 9 7.49 13.16 11.18
C LYS A 9 8.32 12.15 10.40
N ILE A 10 9.08 12.63 9.42
CA ILE A 10 10.06 11.82 8.70
C ILE A 10 11.34 11.81 9.54
N GLY A 11 11.75 10.64 10.05
CA GLY A 11 13.06 10.43 10.67
C GLY A 11 13.12 10.58 12.20
N ILE A 12 12.70 9.56 12.94
CA ILE A 12 12.93 9.43 14.38
C ILE A 12 13.50 8.06 14.69
N ILE A 13 14.56 8.03 15.48
CA ILE A 13 15.16 6.84 16.07
C ILE A 13 14.50 6.65 17.45
N GLY A 14 13.77 5.55 17.66
CA GLY A 14 13.22 5.14 18.97
C GLY A 14 11.70 5.00 19.07
N THR A 15 11.25 4.30 20.13
CA THR A 15 9.84 4.05 20.49
C THR A 15 9.17 5.28 21.07
N GLU A 16 8.61 6.15 20.24
CA GLU A 16 7.81 7.29 20.70
C GLU A 16 6.32 6.91 20.86
N GLU A 17 5.65 7.48 21.88
CA GLU A 17 4.19 7.42 22.00
C GLU A 17 3.55 8.42 21.03
N PHE A 18 2.57 7.94 20.28
CA PHE A 18 1.76 8.73 19.36
C PHE A 18 0.31 8.75 19.83
N THR A 19 -0.31 9.92 19.71
CA THR A 19 -1.74 10.11 19.99
C THR A 19 -2.34 10.87 18.82
N THR A 20 -3.38 10.31 18.20
CA THR A 20 -4.09 10.98 17.11
C THR A 20 -5.00 12.08 17.66
N LYS A 21 -5.41 13.03 16.81
CA LYS A 21 -6.44 14.03 17.19
C LYS A 21 -7.84 13.43 16.95
N SER A 22 -8.88 14.18 17.29
CA SER A 22 -10.30 13.74 17.22
C SER A 22 -10.88 13.50 15.81
N LYS A 23 -10.06 13.41 14.75
CA LYS A 23 -10.54 13.09 13.39
C LYS A 23 -9.71 11.93 12.83
N GLU A 24 -8.53 12.18 12.28
CA GLU A 24 -7.52 11.16 11.98
C GLU A 24 -6.11 11.75 12.12
N GLY A 25 -5.09 10.88 12.10
CA GLY A 25 -3.70 11.26 11.88
C GLY A 25 -2.86 10.10 11.39
N ILE A 26 -1.78 10.39 10.66
CA ILE A 26 -0.83 9.40 10.16
C ILE A 26 0.59 9.71 10.62
N ILE A 27 1.40 8.67 10.76
CA ILE A 27 2.86 8.76 10.84
C ILE A 27 3.48 7.91 9.73
N GLN A 28 4.50 8.45 9.07
CA GLN A 28 5.28 7.76 8.06
C GLN A 28 6.77 7.80 8.43
N PHE A 29 7.47 6.68 8.31
CA PHE A 29 8.90 6.61 8.57
C PHE A 29 9.64 5.97 7.40
N ILE A 30 10.69 6.62 6.91
CA ILE A 30 11.53 6.07 5.85
C ILE A 30 12.46 5.02 6.48
N ALA A 31 12.04 3.76 6.46
CA ALA A 31 12.85 2.64 6.90
C ALA A 31 13.82 2.20 5.82
N LYS A 32 15.01 1.77 6.24
CA LYS A 32 15.98 1.09 5.37
C LYS A 32 15.71 -0.42 5.42
N PRO A 33 15.75 -1.13 4.28
CA PRO A 33 15.71 -2.58 4.29
C PRO A 33 16.91 -3.14 5.04
N ASN A 34 16.71 -4.26 5.74
CA ASN A 34 17.80 -5.02 6.34
C ASN A 34 18.63 -5.77 5.26
N SER A 35 19.64 -6.53 5.68
CA SER A 35 20.50 -7.33 4.79
C SER A 35 19.76 -8.41 3.99
N GLN A 36 18.51 -8.73 4.36
CA GLN A 36 17.64 -9.68 3.65
C GLN A 36 16.65 -8.96 2.70
N ASN A 37 16.78 -7.64 2.50
CA ASN A 37 15.84 -6.79 1.78
C ASN A 37 14.43 -6.79 2.37
N ILE A 38 14.33 -6.85 3.69
CA ILE A 38 13.05 -6.75 4.40
C ILE A 38 12.97 -5.42 5.12
N ILE A 39 11.84 -4.74 4.97
CA ILE A 39 11.45 -3.62 5.83
C ILE A 39 10.48 -4.17 6.87
N TYR A 40 10.79 -4.00 8.15
CA TYR A 40 9.91 -4.40 9.26
C TYR A 40 9.80 -3.30 10.30
N TYR A 41 8.61 -3.16 10.86
CA TYR A 41 8.35 -2.32 12.02
C TYR A 41 7.17 -2.89 12.82
N GLU A 42 7.06 -2.51 14.10
CA GLU A 42 5.94 -2.91 14.95
C GLU A 42 5.29 -1.71 15.62
N ALA A 43 3.98 -1.80 15.84
CA ALA A 43 3.23 -0.84 16.63
C ALA A 43 2.56 -1.54 17.82
N LYS A 44 2.77 -0.99 19.02
CA LYS A 44 2.13 -1.44 20.25
C LYS A 44 0.96 -0.54 20.58
N ILE A 45 -0.23 -1.13 20.74
CA ILE A 45 -1.45 -0.41 21.08
C ILE A 45 -1.41 -0.07 22.57
N SER A 46 -1.49 1.22 22.90
CA SER A 46 -1.39 1.67 24.28
C SER A 46 -2.62 1.26 25.09
N GLU A 47 -2.42 0.91 26.36
CA GLU A 47 -3.50 0.67 27.33
C GLU A 47 -4.43 1.88 27.46
N ASN A 48 -3.89 3.08 27.24
CA ASN A 48 -4.62 4.35 27.31
C ASN A 48 -5.42 4.67 26.03
N SER A 49 -5.30 3.87 24.96
CA SER A 49 -6.03 4.13 23.70
C SER A 49 -7.55 4.09 23.95
N PRO A 50 -8.38 4.97 23.41
CA PRO A 50 -9.83 4.87 23.53
C PRO A 50 -10.39 3.59 22.90
N LYS A 51 -11.55 3.12 23.37
CA LYS A 51 -12.21 1.92 22.80
C LYS A 51 -12.63 2.13 21.34
N ASP A 52 -13.05 3.34 21.00
CA ASP A 52 -13.52 3.70 19.66
C ASP A 52 -12.38 4.22 18.76
N GLY A 53 -11.15 4.31 19.28
CA GLY A 53 -9.98 4.74 18.53
C GLY A 53 -9.50 3.63 17.60
N ILE A 54 -9.63 3.84 16.29
CA ILE A 54 -9.19 2.88 15.27
C ILE A 54 -7.71 3.12 14.99
N ILE A 55 -6.95 2.05 14.83
CA ILE A 55 -5.54 2.09 14.41
C ILE A 55 -5.40 1.24 13.15
N GLY A 56 -4.68 1.77 12.17
CA GLY A 56 -4.34 1.07 10.94
C GLY A 56 -2.83 1.01 10.79
N ILE A 57 -2.30 -0.16 10.45
CA ILE A 57 -0.85 -0.39 10.31
C ILE A 57 -0.61 -0.91 8.89
N GLY A 58 0.40 -0.38 8.20
CA GLY A 58 0.73 -0.87 6.87
C GLY A 58 1.78 -0.04 6.13
N PHE A 59 1.58 0.10 4.83
CA PHE A 59 2.47 0.81 3.92
C PHE A 59 1.68 1.73 3.00
N ALA A 60 2.21 2.92 2.74
CA ALA A 60 1.60 3.90 1.84
C ALA A 60 2.67 4.74 1.13
N PRO A 61 2.33 5.38 -0.01
CA PRO A 61 3.27 6.24 -0.73
C PRO A 61 3.63 7.48 0.09
N LYS A 62 4.74 8.12 -0.31
CA LYS A 62 5.12 9.44 0.21
C LYS A 62 4.00 10.46 -0.07
N GLY A 63 3.50 11.09 0.99
CA GLY A 63 2.44 12.11 0.86
C GLY A 63 1.03 11.54 0.81
N TYR A 64 0.85 10.33 1.33
CA TYR A 64 -0.47 9.78 1.64
C TYR A 64 -1.30 10.76 2.48
N SER A 65 -2.62 10.71 2.28
CA SER A 65 -3.57 11.59 2.96
C SER A 65 -3.52 11.41 4.48
N ASP A 66 -3.47 12.51 5.22
CA ASP A 66 -3.45 12.52 6.68
C ASP A 66 -4.85 12.38 7.31
N ARG A 67 -5.88 12.24 6.47
CA ARG A 67 -7.29 12.07 6.82
C ARG A 67 -7.86 10.72 6.41
N ASP A 68 -7.00 9.82 5.97
CA ASP A 68 -7.41 8.50 5.53
C ASP A 68 -6.60 7.46 6.29
N MET A 69 -7.27 6.38 6.67
CA MET A 69 -6.58 5.25 7.25
C MET A 69 -5.72 4.57 6.17
N VAL A 70 -4.57 4.03 6.58
CA VAL A 70 -3.63 3.35 5.67
C VAL A 70 -4.33 2.18 4.97
N GLY A 71 -4.18 2.02 3.65
CA GLY A 71 -4.87 0.97 2.87
C GLY A 71 -6.13 1.44 2.13
N TRP A 72 -6.72 2.58 2.49
CA TRP A 72 -7.96 3.08 1.87
C TRP A 72 -7.76 3.73 0.50
N LYS A 73 -6.60 4.36 0.24
CA LYS A 73 -6.31 5.03 -1.04
C LYS A 73 -5.31 4.23 -1.87
N SER A 74 -5.27 4.55 -3.16
CA SER A 74 -4.38 3.94 -4.14
C SER A 74 -2.94 3.78 -3.63
N GLN A 75 -2.34 2.65 -3.99
CA GLN A 75 -0.95 2.27 -3.68
C GLN A 75 -0.68 2.13 -2.19
N SER A 76 -1.69 1.77 -1.39
CA SER A 76 -1.49 1.54 0.03
C SER A 76 -2.09 0.22 0.48
N VAL A 77 -1.48 -0.37 1.50
CA VAL A 77 -1.92 -1.61 2.14
C VAL A 77 -1.99 -1.35 3.63
N GLY A 78 -3.07 -1.76 4.28
CA GLY A 78 -3.28 -1.55 5.70
C GLY A 78 -4.07 -2.66 6.37
N TYR A 79 -3.82 -2.87 7.65
CA TYR A 79 -4.51 -3.81 8.51
C TYR A 79 -5.08 -3.07 9.73
N HIS A 80 -6.39 -3.09 9.94
CA HIS A 80 -7.09 -2.21 10.89
C HIS A 80 -7.56 -2.95 12.15
N SER A 81 -7.57 -2.22 13.27
CA SER A 81 -7.79 -2.77 14.61
C SER A 81 -9.23 -3.15 14.91
N ASP A 82 -10.18 -2.40 14.36
CA ASP A 82 -11.61 -2.43 14.71
C ASP A 82 -12.34 -3.61 14.09
N ASP A 83 -12.09 -3.88 12.81
CA ASP A 83 -12.74 -4.95 12.03
C ASP A 83 -11.80 -6.09 11.65
N GLY A 84 -10.49 -5.93 11.91
CA GLY A 84 -9.45 -6.86 11.46
C GLY A 84 -9.23 -6.77 9.95
N GLY A 85 -9.77 -5.75 9.28
CA GLY A 85 -9.80 -5.61 7.85
C GLY A 85 -8.41 -5.42 7.26
N LEU A 86 -8.12 -6.19 6.21
CA LEU A 86 -6.96 -6.05 5.35
C LEU A 86 -7.37 -5.24 4.11
N PHE A 87 -6.94 -3.99 4.06
CA PHE A 87 -7.26 -3.02 3.02
C PHE A 87 -6.11 -2.94 2.01
N ASN A 88 -6.44 -3.01 0.73
CA ASN A 88 -5.49 -2.86 -0.36
C ASN A 88 -6.06 -1.89 -1.39
N SER A 89 -5.62 -0.63 -1.33
CA SER A 89 -6.04 0.44 -2.23
C SER A 89 -7.56 0.62 -2.34
N SER A 90 -8.28 0.35 -1.26
CA SER A 90 -9.75 0.26 -1.24
C SER A 90 -10.28 0.69 0.12
N GLY A 91 -11.39 1.43 0.13
CA GLY A 91 -12.11 1.77 1.37
C GLY A 91 -12.90 0.59 1.97
N ASN A 92 -12.94 -0.55 1.28
CA ASN A 92 -13.50 -1.80 1.79
C ASN A 92 -12.38 -2.83 2.00
N PRO A 93 -12.45 -3.66 3.05
CA PRO A 93 -11.44 -4.69 3.30
C PRO A 93 -11.52 -5.79 2.22
N THR A 94 -10.35 -6.28 1.81
CA THR A 94 -10.22 -7.47 0.95
C THR A 94 -10.53 -8.74 1.74
N LEU A 95 -10.19 -8.76 3.03
CA LEU A 95 -10.42 -9.86 3.96
C LEU A 95 -10.47 -9.31 5.38
N ASN A 96 -11.18 -9.97 6.29
CA ASN A 96 -11.11 -9.69 7.71
C ASN A 96 -10.28 -10.77 8.41
N LEU A 97 -9.22 -10.32 9.08
CA LEU A 97 -8.33 -11.09 9.93
C LEU A 97 -8.83 -11.02 11.39
N GLU A 98 -8.01 -11.49 12.33
CA GLU A 98 -8.27 -11.22 13.75
C GLU A 98 -8.23 -9.70 14.02
N THR A 99 -9.04 -9.19 14.94
CA THR A 99 -8.90 -7.81 15.42
C THR A 99 -7.70 -7.69 16.37
N TYR A 100 -7.25 -6.48 16.66
CA TYR A 100 -6.22 -6.22 17.67
C TYR A 100 -6.60 -5.02 18.53
N LYS A 101 -6.16 -5.04 19.78
CA LYS A 101 -6.66 -4.11 20.81
C LYS A 101 -5.53 -3.66 21.73
N LYS A 102 -5.89 -2.87 22.73
CA LYS A 102 -5.01 -2.44 23.82
C LYS A 102 -4.13 -3.59 24.33
N GLY A 103 -2.84 -3.32 24.47
CA GLY A 103 -1.84 -4.29 24.92
C GLY A 103 -1.23 -5.13 23.80
N ASP A 104 -1.93 -5.30 22.67
CA ASP A 104 -1.38 -6.03 21.51
C ASP A 104 -0.25 -5.25 20.84
N SER A 105 0.70 -5.99 20.27
CA SER A 105 1.73 -5.48 19.36
C SER A 105 1.52 -6.08 17.98
N VAL A 106 1.47 -5.24 16.95
CA VAL A 106 1.24 -5.65 15.57
C VAL A 106 2.44 -5.25 14.73
N GLY A 107 3.08 -6.24 14.12
CA GLY A 107 4.18 -6.04 13.19
C GLY A 107 3.69 -5.95 11.75
N CYS A 108 4.43 -5.24 10.92
CA CYS A 108 4.20 -5.16 9.49
C CYS A 108 5.52 -5.29 8.75
N LEU A 109 5.61 -6.28 7.87
CA LEU A 109 6.80 -6.59 7.09
C LEU A 109 6.53 -6.43 5.59
N PHE A 110 7.53 -5.97 4.88
CA PHE A 110 7.57 -5.95 3.42
C PHE A 110 8.84 -6.64 2.93
N ASP A 111 8.68 -7.84 2.36
CA ASP A 111 9.72 -8.59 1.66
C ASP A 111 9.85 -8.03 0.24
N LEU A 112 10.89 -7.24 0.00
CA LEU A 112 11.11 -6.56 -1.28
C LEU A 112 11.54 -7.53 -2.39
N ASN A 113 12.06 -8.71 -2.05
CA ASN A 113 12.42 -9.70 -3.07
C ASN A 113 11.17 -10.38 -3.64
N LYS A 114 10.16 -10.60 -2.79
CA LYS A 114 8.88 -11.24 -3.17
C LYS A 114 7.77 -10.26 -3.49
N ASN A 115 7.99 -8.97 -3.25
CA ASN A 115 6.97 -7.93 -3.20
C ASN A 115 5.78 -8.32 -2.31
N LEU A 116 6.06 -8.86 -1.13
CA LEU A 116 5.06 -9.44 -0.24
C LEU A 116 4.95 -8.65 1.05
N ILE A 117 3.76 -8.13 1.35
CA ILE A 117 3.43 -7.48 2.61
C ILE A 117 2.72 -8.48 3.51
N GLN A 118 3.18 -8.60 4.76
CA GLN A 118 2.59 -9.48 5.77
C GLN A 118 2.53 -8.78 7.13
N PHE A 119 1.76 -9.36 8.03
CA PHE A 119 1.50 -8.80 9.35
C PHE A 119 1.77 -9.84 10.43
N THR A 120 2.17 -9.39 11.62
CA THR A 120 2.28 -10.24 12.80
C THR A 120 1.40 -9.67 13.91
N LYS A 121 0.89 -10.52 14.80
CA LYS A 121 0.23 -10.10 16.04
C LYS A 121 0.89 -10.82 17.21
N ASN A 122 1.45 -10.04 18.14
CA ASN A 122 2.19 -10.52 19.30
C ASN A 122 3.28 -11.54 18.91
N GLY A 123 4.00 -11.25 17.81
CA GLY A 123 5.06 -12.10 17.24
C GLY A 123 4.57 -13.25 16.36
N ASN A 124 3.27 -13.59 16.36
CA ASN A 124 2.73 -14.65 15.53
C ASN A 124 2.42 -14.12 14.13
N LEU A 125 2.95 -14.76 13.10
CA LEU A 125 2.66 -14.41 11.71
C LEU A 125 1.19 -14.64 11.39
N ILE A 126 0.55 -13.63 10.81
CA ILE A 126 -0.76 -13.76 10.20
C ILE A 126 -0.56 -14.35 8.80
N LYS A 127 -1.29 -15.42 8.48
CA LYS A 127 -1.01 -16.26 7.30
C LYS A 127 -1.22 -15.52 5.99
N GLU A 128 -2.13 -14.56 6.00
CA GLU A 128 -2.52 -13.80 4.83
C GLU A 128 -1.49 -12.73 4.48
N SER A 129 -1.31 -12.55 3.18
CA SER A 129 -0.29 -11.68 2.62
C SER A 129 -0.84 -10.94 1.41
N ILE A 130 -0.30 -9.75 1.17
CA ILE A 130 -0.62 -8.95 -0.01
C ILE A 130 0.59 -8.92 -0.92
N VAL A 131 0.42 -9.40 -2.16
CA VAL A 131 1.38 -9.17 -3.23
C VAL A 131 1.20 -7.75 -3.71
N TYR A 132 2.17 -6.89 -3.43
CA TYR A 132 2.19 -5.53 -3.91
C TYR A 132 2.73 -5.50 -5.35
N ARG A 133 1.93 -5.02 -6.31
CA ARG A 133 2.26 -5.08 -7.74
C ARG A 133 2.62 -3.74 -8.35
N ASP A 134 2.51 -2.66 -7.57
CA ASP A 134 2.82 -1.32 -8.04
C ASP A 134 4.31 -1.00 -7.88
N ASN A 135 4.82 -0.08 -8.72
CA ASN A 135 6.25 0.28 -8.74
C ASN A 135 6.56 1.51 -7.87
N HIS A 136 5.68 1.86 -6.92
CA HIS A 136 5.88 3.02 -6.06
C HIS A 136 6.58 2.64 -4.76
N LEU A 137 7.52 3.49 -4.35
CA LEU A 137 8.18 3.37 -3.05
C LEU A 137 7.13 3.48 -1.93
N LEU A 138 6.98 2.38 -1.21
CA LEU A 138 6.13 2.28 -0.04
C LEU A 138 6.89 2.69 1.22
N ILE A 139 6.21 3.44 2.08
CA ILE A 139 6.74 3.92 3.35
C ILE A 139 5.93 3.28 4.49
N PRO A 140 6.59 2.67 5.49
CA PRO A 140 5.97 2.28 6.76
C PRO A 140 5.04 3.38 7.27
N THR A 141 3.77 3.03 7.47
CA THR A 141 2.72 4.00 7.80
C THR A 141 1.78 3.44 8.86
N VAL A 142 1.60 4.20 9.95
CA VAL A 142 0.56 3.94 10.95
C VAL A 142 -0.43 5.09 10.93
N SER A 143 -1.72 4.79 10.84
CA SER A 143 -2.82 5.75 10.93
C SER A 143 -3.65 5.50 12.18
N GLY A 144 -4.35 6.51 12.67
CA GLY A 144 -5.39 6.29 13.67
C GLY A 144 -6.47 7.37 13.72
N SER A 145 -7.63 7.01 14.24
CA SER A 145 -8.80 7.87 14.45
C SER A 145 -9.06 8.11 15.95
N ASP A 146 -9.95 9.04 16.26
CA ASP A 146 -10.60 9.18 17.58
C ASP A 146 -9.67 9.14 18.81
N LYS A 147 -8.52 9.82 18.71
CA LYS A 147 -7.50 9.88 19.77
C LYS A 147 -6.85 8.55 20.12
N ALA A 148 -6.78 7.62 19.16
CA ALA A 148 -5.98 6.41 19.25
C ALA A 148 -4.57 6.70 19.78
N VAL A 149 -4.09 5.84 20.68
CA VAL A 149 -2.76 5.95 21.32
C VAL A 149 -1.97 4.68 21.06
N PHE A 150 -0.76 4.82 20.51
CA PHE A 150 0.11 3.70 20.17
C PHE A 150 1.58 4.10 20.19
N TYR A 151 2.47 3.12 20.30
CA TYR A 151 3.91 3.28 20.20
C TYR A 151 4.37 2.61 18.93
N VAL A 152 5.29 3.22 18.18
CA VAL A 152 5.85 2.60 16.96
C VAL A 152 7.35 2.43 17.08
N ASN A 153 7.83 1.26 16.71
CA ASN A 153 9.24 0.90 16.65
C ASN A 153 9.64 0.61 15.20
N PHE A 154 10.42 1.50 14.59
CA PHE A 154 10.84 1.38 13.19
C PHE A 154 12.28 0.90 12.99
N ASP A 155 13.09 0.84 14.05
CA ASP A 155 14.56 0.67 13.93
C ASP A 155 15.10 -0.42 14.87
N GLY A 156 14.23 -1.00 15.71
CA GLY A 156 14.60 -2.02 16.66
C GLY A 156 15.31 -1.49 17.92
N PRO A 157 15.70 -2.38 18.83
CA PRO A 157 15.38 -3.81 18.84
C PRO A 157 13.87 -4.04 18.93
N PHE A 158 13.36 -5.05 18.22
CA PHE A 158 11.93 -5.37 18.19
C PHE A 158 11.54 -6.25 19.39
N SER A 159 10.30 -6.14 19.81
CA SER A 159 9.74 -6.93 20.91
C SER A 159 9.59 -8.41 20.54
N TYR A 160 9.47 -8.68 19.24
CA TYR A 160 9.32 -10.02 18.67
C TYR A 160 10.26 -10.22 17.50
N ASP A 161 10.83 -11.42 17.42
CA ASP A 161 11.45 -11.90 16.19
C ASP A 161 10.36 -12.13 15.15
N PHE A 162 10.48 -11.51 13.99
CA PHE A 162 9.57 -11.75 12.89
C PHE A 162 10.12 -12.88 12.01
N GLN A 163 9.24 -13.82 11.66
CA GLN A 163 9.53 -14.84 10.67
C GLN A 163 8.82 -14.49 9.37
N VAL A 164 9.53 -14.57 8.25
CA VAL A 164 8.92 -14.49 6.92
C VAL A 164 8.35 -15.86 6.59
N SER A 165 7.10 -15.96 6.15
CA SER A 165 6.58 -17.25 5.69
C SER A 165 7.36 -17.75 4.48
N GLU A 166 7.78 -19.01 4.53
CA GLU A 166 8.10 -19.81 3.35
C GLU A 166 6.80 -20.29 2.70
N ASN A 167 5.90 -19.41 2.25
CA ASN A 167 4.69 -19.92 1.61
C ASN A 167 5.00 -20.42 0.20
N SER A 168 5.01 -21.75 0.10
CA SER A 168 4.80 -22.54 -1.09
C SER A 168 3.68 -21.96 -1.95
N ASN A 169 3.98 -21.77 -3.23
CA ASN A 169 3.09 -21.44 -4.34
C ASN A 169 1.58 -21.70 -4.08
N GLN A 170 0.88 -20.74 -3.48
CA GLN A 170 -0.56 -20.57 -3.66
C GLN A 170 -0.83 -19.11 -4.05
N SER A 171 -0.41 -18.82 -5.28
CA SER A 171 -0.96 -17.73 -6.06
C SER A 171 -2.47 -17.90 -6.16
N ILE A 172 -3.22 -16.93 -5.64
CA ILE A 172 -4.57 -16.69 -6.14
C ILE A 172 -4.41 -16.34 -7.62
N ASN A 173 -4.76 -17.29 -8.47
CA ASN A 173 -4.78 -17.16 -9.91
C ASN A 173 -5.86 -16.16 -10.30
N SER A 174 -5.43 -15.00 -10.80
CA SER A 174 -6.20 -14.23 -11.77
C SER A 174 -5.21 -13.64 -12.76
N ASP A 175 -5.11 -14.33 -13.90
CA ASP A 175 -4.48 -13.92 -15.15
C ASP A 175 -3.21 -13.05 -15.07
N MET A 176 -2.06 -13.71 -15.18
CA MET A 176 -0.87 -13.08 -15.75
C MET A 176 -0.32 -13.94 -16.88
N SER A 177 -0.25 -13.32 -18.05
CA SER A 177 0.29 -13.80 -19.32
C SER A 177 1.48 -14.77 -19.18
N LYS A 178 1.38 -15.92 -19.85
CA LYS A 178 2.42 -16.93 -20.06
C LYS A 178 3.60 -16.48 -20.94
N ASP A 179 3.88 -15.19 -21.06
CA ASP A 179 4.92 -14.72 -21.97
C ASP A 179 6.31 -14.90 -21.35
N GLU A 180 6.96 -16.01 -21.70
CA GLU A 180 8.37 -16.29 -21.40
C GLU A 180 9.29 -15.14 -21.85
N ASN A 181 8.87 -14.39 -22.87
CA ASN A 181 9.53 -13.19 -23.37
C ASN A 181 9.50 -12.03 -22.37
N VAL A 182 8.42 -11.88 -21.59
CA VAL A 182 8.31 -10.85 -20.53
C VAL A 182 9.27 -11.18 -19.39
N ARG A 183 9.39 -12.45 -18.99
CA ARG A 183 10.39 -12.90 -18.00
C ARG A 183 11.82 -12.66 -18.49
N LYS A 184 12.12 -13.02 -19.74
CA LYS A 184 13.43 -12.73 -20.35
C LYS A 184 13.73 -11.23 -20.46
N LEU A 185 12.73 -10.38 -20.64
CA LEU A 185 12.88 -8.92 -20.59
C LEU A 185 13.20 -8.43 -19.17
N LEU A 186 12.48 -8.93 -18.17
CA LEU A 186 12.68 -8.61 -16.75
C LEU A 186 14.05 -9.09 -16.24
N ASP A 187 14.54 -10.22 -16.77
CA ASP A 187 15.84 -10.82 -16.45
C ASP A 187 17.01 -10.26 -17.27
N SER A 188 16.74 -9.35 -18.22
CA SER A 188 17.81 -8.70 -18.99
C SER A 188 18.63 -7.76 -18.09
N LYS A 189 19.89 -7.48 -18.47
CA LYS A 189 20.98 -6.81 -17.70
C LYS A 189 20.60 -5.61 -16.79
N ILE A 190 19.44 -5.00 -17.00
CA ILE A 190 18.84 -3.91 -16.24
C ILE A 190 18.71 -4.22 -14.73
N PHE A 191 18.38 -5.47 -14.32
CA PHE A 191 18.20 -5.83 -12.90
C PHE A 191 19.38 -6.63 -12.29
N SER A 192 20.45 -6.86 -13.06
CA SER A 192 21.56 -7.73 -12.63
C SER A 192 22.54 -7.09 -11.62
N LEU A 193 22.32 -5.84 -11.21
CA LEU A 193 23.17 -5.17 -10.24
C LEU A 193 22.80 -5.59 -8.82
N LYS A 194 23.64 -6.42 -8.20
CA LYS A 194 23.51 -6.77 -6.79
C LYS A 194 23.83 -5.55 -5.91
N SER A 195 23.24 -5.49 -4.71
CA SER A 195 23.47 -4.42 -3.72
C SER A 195 24.96 -4.09 -3.53
N ASP A 196 25.80 -5.11 -3.49
CA ASP A 196 27.25 -4.97 -3.33
C ASP A 196 27.92 -4.22 -4.49
N GLN A 197 27.44 -4.42 -5.73
CA GLN A 197 27.97 -3.73 -6.91
C GLN A 197 27.54 -2.26 -6.93
N ILE A 198 26.31 -1.97 -6.51
CA ILE A 198 25.78 -0.61 -6.40
C ILE A 198 26.56 0.18 -5.34
N SER A 199 26.89 -0.45 -4.22
CA SER A 199 27.65 0.18 -3.13
C SER A 199 29.08 0.62 -3.51
N GLN A 200 29.62 0.05 -4.59
CA GLN A 200 30.96 0.35 -5.10
C GLN A 200 30.96 1.45 -6.18
N LEU A 201 29.79 1.90 -6.63
CA LEU A 201 29.68 2.94 -7.65
C LEU A 201 29.82 4.34 -7.03
N SER A 202 30.37 5.27 -7.81
CA SER A 202 30.42 6.67 -7.42
C SER A 202 29.01 7.27 -7.39
N VAL A 203 28.81 8.27 -6.54
CA VAL A 203 27.52 8.97 -6.45
C VAL A 203 27.09 9.54 -7.80
N THR A 204 28.02 10.08 -8.59
CA THR A 204 27.74 10.60 -9.94
C THR A 204 27.20 9.53 -10.87
N LEU A 205 27.82 8.34 -10.88
CA LEU A 205 27.38 7.23 -11.73
C LEU A 205 26.04 6.65 -11.26
N LEU A 206 25.79 6.63 -9.95
CA LEU A 206 24.48 6.25 -9.40
C LEU A 206 23.37 7.23 -9.83
N GLN A 207 23.65 8.53 -9.87
CA GLN A 207 22.71 9.55 -10.32
C GLN A 207 22.41 9.44 -11.83
N GLU A 208 23.43 9.16 -12.65
CA GLU A 208 23.25 8.92 -14.09
C GLU A 208 22.39 7.67 -14.35
N LEU A 209 22.68 6.59 -13.62
CA LEU A 209 21.92 5.35 -13.70
C LEU A 209 20.46 5.54 -13.24
N GLU A 210 20.24 6.28 -12.16
CA GLU A 210 18.90 6.65 -11.68
C GLU A 210 18.13 7.43 -12.77
N ALA A 211 18.78 8.39 -13.43
CA ALA A 211 18.16 9.20 -14.47
C ALA A 211 17.77 8.36 -15.70
N GLU A 212 18.62 7.42 -16.10
CA GLU A 212 18.35 6.53 -17.24
C GLU A 212 17.21 5.55 -16.94
N PHE A 213 17.21 4.95 -15.75
CA PHE A 213 16.10 4.09 -15.32
C PHE A 213 14.80 4.85 -15.18
N SER A 214 14.84 6.06 -14.62
CA SER A 214 13.65 6.92 -14.49
C SER A 214 13.03 7.24 -15.85
N ARG A 215 13.86 7.51 -16.87
CA ARG A 215 13.39 7.74 -18.25
C ARG A 215 12.72 6.49 -18.83
N SER A 216 13.34 5.32 -18.64
CA SER A 216 12.80 4.05 -19.13
C SER A 216 11.47 3.69 -18.44
N LEU A 217 11.40 3.89 -17.12
CA LEU A 217 10.18 3.73 -16.34
C LEU A 217 9.07 4.67 -16.80
N GLN A 218 9.40 5.92 -17.13
CA GLN A 218 8.43 6.89 -17.64
C GLN A 218 7.82 6.43 -18.97
N LEU A 219 8.62 5.86 -19.88
CA LEU A 219 8.11 5.31 -21.14
C LEU A 219 7.14 4.14 -20.91
N ILE A 220 7.51 3.23 -20.01
CA ILE A 220 6.67 2.08 -19.65
C ILE A 220 5.37 2.56 -18.98
N GLN A 221 5.45 3.52 -18.05
CA GLN A 221 4.29 4.10 -17.38
C GLN A 221 3.37 4.81 -18.36
N ASN A 222 3.91 5.54 -19.34
CA ASN A 222 3.10 6.17 -20.39
C ASN A 222 2.36 5.12 -21.23
N GLU A 223 3.03 4.01 -21.56
CA GLU A 223 2.43 2.94 -22.35
C GLU A 223 1.37 2.16 -21.57
N ILE A 224 1.61 1.87 -20.28
CA ILE A 224 0.61 1.29 -19.38
C ILE A 224 -0.58 2.24 -19.24
N SER A 225 -0.33 3.52 -19.02
CA SER A 225 -1.39 4.53 -18.89
C SER A 225 -2.21 4.64 -20.17
N ARG A 226 -1.55 4.60 -21.33
CA ARG A 226 -2.20 4.57 -22.64
C ARG A 226 -3.10 3.34 -22.78
N LYS A 227 -2.60 2.14 -22.47
CA LYS A 227 -3.38 0.90 -22.54
C LYS A 227 -4.54 0.88 -21.53
N ASN A 228 -4.33 1.41 -20.33
CA ASN A 228 -5.36 1.49 -19.29
C ASN A 228 -6.38 2.60 -19.55
N SER A 229 -6.06 3.59 -20.39
CA SER A 229 -6.94 4.72 -20.68
C SER A 229 -8.26 4.31 -21.32
N ASP A 230 -8.30 3.14 -21.98
CA ASP A 230 -9.51 2.60 -22.61
C ASP A 230 -10.29 1.64 -21.70
N LEU A 231 -9.72 1.24 -20.57
CA LEU A 231 -10.27 0.23 -19.66
C LEU A 231 -11.19 0.84 -18.59
N CYS A 232 -12.18 0.07 -18.17
CA CYS A 232 -13.11 0.42 -17.12
C CYS A 232 -12.38 0.72 -15.81
N VAL A 233 -12.65 1.88 -15.20
CA VAL A 233 -12.00 2.32 -13.95
C VAL A 233 -12.44 1.53 -12.71
N VAL A 234 -13.38 0.60 -12.86
CA VAL A 234 -13.91 -0.23 -11.77
C VAL A 234 -13.30 -1.63 -11.82
N CYS A 235 -13.34 -2.29 -12.99
CA CYS A 235 -12.80 -3.66 -13.12
C CYS A 235 -11.39 -3.74 -13.73
N PHE A 236 -10.90 -2.66 -14.36
CA PHE A 236 -9.58 -2.60 -15.04
C PHE A 236 -9.37 -3.69 -16.10
N ASP A 237 -10.45 -4.22 -16.66
CA ASP A 237 -10.43 -5.38 -17.56
C ASP A 237 -11.14 -5.09 -18.89
N LYS A 238 -12.40 -4.67 -18.83
CA LYS A 238 -13.22 -4.42 -20.03
C LYS A 238 -13.14 -2.98 -20.47
N SER A 239 -13.25 -2.72 -21.77
CA SER A 239 -13.31 -1.36 -22.32
C SER A 239 -14.48 -0.55 -21.78
N LYS A 240 -14.28 0.77 -21.69
CA LYS A 240 -15.32 1.73 -21.33
C LYS A 240 -16.37 1.77 -22.42
N THR A 241 -17.63 1.52 -22.08
CA THR A 241 -18.75 1.47 -23.04
C THR A 241 -19.99 2.19 -22.57
N VAL A 242 -19.95 2.86 -21.40
CA VAL A 242 -21.11 3.55 -20.83
C VAL A 242 -20.78 4.98 -20.42
N VAL A 243 -21.59 5.91 -20.91
CA VAL A 243 -21.59 7.33 -20.57
C VAL A 243 -22.64 7.61 -19.49
N PHE A 244 -22.23 8.26 -18.40
CA PHE A 244 -23.14 8.65 -17.31
C PHE A 244 -23.73 10.04 -17.53
N LEU A 245 -25.04 10.20 -17.36
CA LEU A 245 -25.72 11.50 -17.42
C LEU A 245 -26.12 12.00 -16.02
N PRO A 246 -26.05 13.31 -15.76
CA PRO A 246 -25.75 14.40 -16.70
C PRO A 246 -24.26 14.72 -16.90
N CYS A 247 -23.34 14.06 -16.19
CA CYS A 247 -21.92 14.45 -16.16
C CYS A 247 -21.11 14.08 -17.42
N ARG A 248 -21.66 13.27 -18.32
CA ARG A 248 -21.10 12.81 -19.61
C ARG A 248 -19.76 12.07 -19.54
N HIS A 249 -19.40 11.52 -18.38
CA HIS A 249 -18.17 10.75 -18.23
C HIS A 249 -18.35 9.31 -18.74
N CYS A 250 -17.45 8.88 -19.64
CA CYS A 250 -17.32 7.49 -20.08
C CYS A 250 -16.16 6.84 -19.31
N CYS A 251 -16.47 6.07 -18.27
CA CYS A 251 -15.44 5.47 -17.42
C CYS A 251 -15.69 4.01 -17.03
N CYS A 252 -16.87 3.46 -17.34
CA CYS A 252 -17.25 2.11 -16.97
C CYS A 252 -17.58 1.25 -18.18
N CYS A 253 -17.31 -0.05 -18.08
CA CYS A 253 -17.92 -1.04 -18.96
C CYS A 253 -19.39 -1.24 -18.58
N ASP A 254 -20.13 -1.90 -19.46
CA ASP A 254 -21.57 -2.18 -19.31
C ASP A 254 -21.91 -2.82 -17.95
N SER A 255 -21.21 -3.90 -17.58
CA SER A 255 -21.48 -4.63 -16.34
C SER A 255 -21.19 -3.78 -15.09
N CYS A 256 -20.07 -3.06 -15.05
CA CYS A 256 -19.71 -2.24 -13.89
C CYS A 256 -20.57 -0.98 -13.77
N SER A 257 -21.12 -0.49 -14.87
CA SER A 257 -21.99 0.70 -14.88
C SER A 257 -23.27 0.49 -14.05
N MET A 258 -23.73 -0.76 -13.92
CA MET A 258 -24.92 -1.13 -13.15
C MET A 258 -24.65 -1.23 -11.65
N LEU A 259 -23.38 -1.36 -11.25
CA LEU A 259 -22.98 -1.52 -9.85
C LEU A 259 -22.74 -0.18 -9.13
N VAL A 260 -22.79 0.93 -9.86
CA VAL A 260 -22.46 2.26 -9.34
C VAL A 260 -23.66 3.21 -9.46
N THR A 261 -23.92 3.98 -8.40
CA THR A 261 -25.00 4.98 -8.31
C THR A 261 -24.51 6.42 -8.53
N ASN A 262 -23.21 6.65 -8.36
CA ASN A 262 -22.51 7.91 -8.61
C ASN A 262 -21.35 7.67 -9.58
N CYS A 263 -21.03 8.67 -10.41
CA CYS A 263 -19.93 8.58 -11.36
C CYS A 263 -18.59 8.40 -10.61
N PRO A 264 -17.78 7.36 -10.91
CA PRO A 264 -16.48 7.16 -10.26
C PRO A 264 -15.48 8.30 -10.48
N LEU A 265 -15.59 9.04 -11.59
CA LEU A 265 -14.66 10.14 -11.92
C LEU A 265 -14.99 11.45 -11.19
N CYS A 266 -16.27 11.84 -11.14
CA CYS A 266 -16.68 13.17 -10.65
C CYS A 266 -17.66 13.14 -9.48
N ARG A 267 -18.05 11.94 -9.03
CA ARG A 267 -19.01 11.68 -7.94
C ARG A 267 -20.42 12.22 -8.16
N ALA A 268 -20.73 12.80 -9.33
CA ALA A 268 -22.06 13.24 -9.70
C ALA A 268 -23.05 12.06 -9.65
N LYS A 269 -24.28 12.33 -9.19
CA LYS A 269 -25.36 11.34 -9.19
C LYS A 269 -25.69 10.92 -10.62
N ILE A 270 -25.78 9.61 -10.86
CA ILE A 270 -26.11 9.07 -12.17
C ILE A 270 -27.64 9.05 -12.30
N ASN A 271 -28.16 9.89 -13.19
CA ASN A 271 -29.58 9.92 -13.49
C ASN A 271 -29.93 8.96 -14.64
N ASP A 272 -29.02 8.82 -15.61
CA ASP A 272 -29.22 7.96 -16.78
C ASP A 272 -27.88 7.42 -17.32
N ARG A 273 -27.93 6.33 -18.08
CA ARG A 273 -26.78 5.58 -18.64
C ARG A 273 -26.97 5.38 -20.14
N MET A 274 -26.04 5.90 -20.92
CA MET A 274 -26.04 5.72 -22.38
C MET A 274 -24.92 4.78 -22.77
N LYS A 275 -25.27 3.64 -23.39
CA LYS A 275 -24.30 2.70 -23.94
C LYS A 275 -23.78 3.21 -25.28
N ILE A 276 -22.48 3.20 -25.46
CA ILE A 276 -21.81 3.53 -26.71
C ILE A 276 -21.22 2.26 -27.32
N PHE A 277 -21.30 2.16 -28.64
CA PHE A 277 -20.65 1.12 -29.42
C PHE A 277 -19.40 1.75 -30.04
N VAL A 278 -18.24 1.25 -29.62
CA VAL A 278 -16.92 1.68 -30.10
C VAL A 278 -16.36 0.59 -31.00
#